data_AF-D5UZN1-F1
#
_entry.id   AF-D5UZN1-F1
#
_cell.length_a   1.000
_cell.length_b   1.000
_cell.length_c   1.000
_cell.angle_alpha   90.00
_cell.angle_beta   90.00
_cell.angle_gamma   90.00
#
_symmetry.space_group_name_H-M   'P 1'
#
loop_
_entity.id
_entity.type
_entity.pdbx_description
1 polymer ?
#
loop_
_entity_poly.entity_id
_entity_poly.type
_entity_poly.pdbx_seq_one_letter_code
_entity_poly.pdbx_strand_id
1 'polypeptide(L)' 'MENKNLEKEAYRLRFEYYNLYENKELKWHEKYKSHQLYNIVVEGFKYKFHEIAQEMPKLLKKL' A
#
# COMPACT_ATOMS: atom_id res chain seq x y z
N MET A 1 16.33 -6.65 8.50
CA MET A 1 16.18 -5.20 8.79
C MET A 1 15.46 -4.49 7.63
N GLU A 2 15.68 -4.87 6.37
CA GLU A 2 14.98 -4.37 5.17
C GLU A 2 13.45 -4.44 5.22
N ASN A 3 12.86 -5.55 5.69
CA ASN A 3 11.40 -5.72 5.71
C ASN A 3 10.65 -4.63 6.50
N LYS A 4 11.23 -4.08 7.58
CA LYS A 4 10.54 -3.06 8.39
C LYS A 4 10.40 -1.73 7.67
N ASN A 5 11.34 -1.39 6.78
CA ASN A 5 11.29 -0.15 6.02
C ASN A 5 10.27 -0.23 4.89
N LEU A 6 10.24 -1.36 4.17
CA LEU A 6 9.23 -1.62 3.13
C LEU A 6 7.82 -1.68 3.72
N GLU A 7 7.67 -2.31 4.89
CA GLU A 7 6.39 -2.40 5.57
C GLU A 7 5.87 -1.02 6.02
N LYS A 8 6.74 -0.21 6.63
CA LYS A 8 6.40 1.17 6.99
C LYS A 8 5.99 2.01 5.78
N GLU A 9 6.71 1.84 4.66
CA GLU A 9 6.41 2.55 3.43
C GLU A 9 5.08 2.08 2.79
N ALA A 10 4.80 0.78 2.79
CA ALA A 10 3.53 0.24 2.31
C ALA A 10 2.34 0.76 3.14
N TYR A 11 2.47 0.82 4.47
CA TYR A 11 1.45 1.42 5.32
C TYR A 11 1.30 2.92 5.08
N ARG A 12 2.40 3.65 4.88
CA ARG A 12 2.37 5.09 4.53
C ARG A 12 1.56 5.31 3.25
N LEU A 13 1.86 4.54 2.21
CA LEU A 13 1.17 4.61 0.92
C LEU A 13 -0.32 4.26 1.03
N ARG A 14 -0.67 3.21 1.79
CA ARG A 14 -2.07 2.84 2.05
C ARG A 14 -2.82 3.92 2.83
N PHE A 15 -2.19 4.50 3.84
CA PHE A 15 -2.78 5.59 4.62
C PHE A 15 -2.93 6.86 3.78
N GLU A 16 -1.94 7.21 2.96
CA GLU A 16 -2.01 8.34 2.03
C GLU A 16 -3.20 8.19 1.07
N TYR A 17 -3.41 7.00 0.51
CA TYR A 17 -4.56 6.71 -0.33
C TYR A 17 -5.88 7.03 0.38
N TYR A 18 -6.07 6.50 1.59
CA TYR A 18 -7.31 6.66 2.35
C TYR A 18 -7.57 8.12 2.73
N ASN A 19 -6.54 8.87 3.15
CA ASN A 19 -6.74 10.22 3.66
C ASN A 19 -6.79 11.30 2.57
N LEU A 20 -6.00 11.15 1.50
CA LEU A 20 -5.80 12.22 0.51
C LEU A 20 -6.44 11.92 -0.84
N TYR A 21 -6.65 10.64 -1.14
CA TYR A 21 -7.09 10.17 -2.44
C TYR A 21 -8.40 9.38 -2.41
N GLU A 22 -9.14 9.42 -1.29
CA GLU A 22 -10.53 8.99 -1.27
C GLU A 22 -11.32 9.79 -2.33
N ASN A 23 -11.88 9.10 -3.33
CA ASN A 23 -12.49 9.64 -4.55
C ASN A 23 -11.51 10.24 -5.61
N LYS A 24 -10.20 10.09 -5.44
CA LYS A 24 -9.16 10.51 -6.42
C LYS A 24 -8.20 9.37 -6.75
N GLU A 25 -8.70 8.14 -6.77
CA GLU A 25 -7.92 6.92 -6.97
C GLU A 25 -7.01 6.99 -8.22
N LEU A 26 -7.53 7.49 -9.35
CA LEU A 26 -6.75 7.69 -10.58
C LEU A 26 -5.47 8.52 -10.36
N LYS A 27 -5.54 9.60 -9.57
CA LYS A 27 -4.37 10.45 -9.29
C LYS A 27 -3.33 9.74 -8.43
N TRP A 28 -3.78 8.87 -7.52
CA TRP A 28 -2.87 8.08 -6.71
C TRP A 28 -2.13 7.06 -7.59
N HIS A 29 -2.86 6.36 -8.47
CA HIS A 29 -2.27 5.42 -9.43
C HIS A 29 -1.28 6.10 -10.36
N GLU A 30 -1.62 7.25 -10.93
CA GLU A 30 -0.69 8.00 -11.79
C GLU A 30 0.61 8.39 -11.09
N LYS A 31 0.51 8.81 -9.82
CA LYS A 31 1.66 9.21 -9.00
C LYS A 31 2.55 8.03 -8.65
N TYR A 32 1.98 6.88 -8.32
CA TYR A 32 2.70 5.76 -7.74
C TYR A 32 2.86 4.54 -8.65
N LYS A 33 2.34 4.54 -9.89
CA LYS A 33 2.45 3.40 -10.84
C LYS A 33 3.87 2.86 -11.05
N SER A 34 4.89 3.70 -10.89
CA SER A 34 6.31 3.31 -11.04
C SER A 34 6.99 2.94 -9.71
N HIS A 35 6.26 2.99 -8.60
CA HIS A 35 6.79 2.68 -7.27
C HIS A 35 6.94 1.16 -7.08
N GLN A 36 8.04 0.70 -6.49
CA GLN A 36 8.29 -0.73 -6.28
C GLN A 36 7.18 -1.45 -5.46
N LEU A 37 6.54 -0.72 -4.53
CA LEU A 37 5.45 -1.25 -3.69
C LEU A 37 4.06 -1.07 -4.31
N TYR A 38 3.94 -0.50 -5.51
CA TYR A 38 2.66 -0.16 -6.13
C TYR A 38 1.72 -1.36 -6.18
N ASN A 39 2.16 -2.45 -6.79
CA ASN A 39 1.34 -3.66 -6.95
C ASN A 39 0.90 -4.24 -5.59
N ILE A 40 1.79 -4.21 -4.60
CA ILE A 40 1.49 -4.68 -3.24
C ILE A 40 0.43 -3.82 -2.56
N VAL A 41 0.58 -2.50 -2.62
CA VAL A 41 -0.36 -1.58 -1.97
C VAL A 41 -1.73 -1.65 -2.64
N VAL A 42 -1.78 -1.77 -3.97
CA VAL A 42 -3.03 -1.98 -4.73
C VAL A 42 -3.67 -3.31 -4.38
N GLU A 43 -2.92 -4.40 -4.25
CA GLU A 43 -3.46 -5.68 -3.76
C GLU A 43 -4.02 -5.53 -2.33
N GLY A 44 -3.35 -4.72 -1.50
CA GLY A 44 -3.80 -4.33 -0.17
C GLY A 44 -5.15 -3.62 -0.13
N PHE A 45 -5.63 -3.05 -1.25
CA PHE A 45 -6.93 -2.37 -1.31
C PHE A 45 -8.11 -3.33 -1.22
N LYS A 46 -7.89 -4.63 -1.49
CA LYS A 46 -8.90 -5.69 -1.37
C LYS A 46 -9.29 -6.00 0.08
N TYR A 47 -8.42 -5.65 1.04
CA TYR A 47 -8.62 -5.93 2.45
C TYR A 47 -9.16 -4.70 3.18
N LYS A 48 -9.95 -4.95 4.23
CA LYS A 48 -10.45 -3.87 5.08
C LYS A 48 -9.30 -3.22 5.84
N PHE A 49 -9.50 -1.98 6.26
CA PHE A 49 -8.46 -1.22 6.97
C PHE A 49 -7.95 -1.95 8.23
N HIS A 50 -8.81 -2.63 8.98
CA HIS A 50 -8.39 -3.39 10.18
C HIS A 50 -7.64 -4.70 9.85
N GLU A 51 -7.75 -5.21 8.62
CA GLU A 51 -7.06 -6.44 8.16
C GLU A 51 -5.67 -6.12 7.60
N ILE A 52 -5.43 -4.88 7.17
CA ILE A 52 -4.20 -4.52 6.46
C ILE A 52 -2.94 -4.76 7.29
N ALA A 53 -3.02 -4.59 8.62
CA ALA A 53 -1.89 -4.83 9.51
C ALA A 53 -1.43 -6.31 9.54
N GLN A 54 -2.36 -7.23 9.25
CA GLN A 54 -2.05 -8.67 9.18
C GLN A 54 -1.66 -9.10 7.77
N GLU A 55 -2.26 -8.49 6.75
CA GLU A 55 -2.08 -8.87 5.36
C GLU A 55 -0.86 -8.22 4.70
N MET A 56 -0.52 -6.97 5.02
CA MET A 56 0.60 -6.26 4.38
C MET A 56 1.94 -7.00 4.51
N PRO A 57 2.31 -7.57 5.68
CA PRO A 57 3.54 -8.36 5.79
C PRO A 57 3.53 -9.62 4.92
N LYS A 58 2.36 -10.22 4.69
CA LYS A 58 2.21 -11.40 3.81
C LYS A 58 2.34 -11.00 2.34
N LEU A 59 1.77 -9.87 1.95
CA LEU A 59 1.88 -9.33 0.61
C LEU A 59 3.33 -8.96 0.29
N LEU A 60 4.04 -8.33 1.22
CA LEU A 60 5.45 -7.95 1.05
C LEU A 60 6.40 -9.13 0.87
N LYS A 61 6.03 -10.34 1.32
CA LYS A 61 6.80 -11.57 1.04
C LYS A 61 6.73 -12.01 -0.43
N LYS A 62 5.87 -11.39 -1.23
CA LYS A 62 5.74 -11.65 -2.68
C LYS A 62 6.64 -10.76 -3.54
N LEU A 63 7.31 -9.76 -2.96
CA LEU A 63 8.40 -9.01 -3.59
C LEU A 63 9.64 -9.89 -3.71
#